data_AF-S3CKG5-F1
#
_entry.id   AF-S3CKG5-F1
#
_cell.length_a   1.000
_cell.length_b   1.000
_cell.length_c   1.000
_cell.angle_alpha   90.00
_cell.angle_beta   90.00
_cell.angle_gamma   90.00
#
_symmetry.space_group_name_H-M   'P 1'
#
loop_
_entity.id
_entity.type
_entity.pdbx_description
1 polymer ?
#
loop_
_entity_poly.entity_id
_entity_poly.type
_entity_poly.pdbx_seq_one_letter_code
_entity_poly.pdbx_strand_id
1 'polypeptide(L)'
;MNLEIETTESTEPHTHTVVFLHGRGDTAHNFAAALEHWRGADGKTLAETFPSFRWVLPQAPRIACASVAGALITQWFDTWSSRNYSLREEIQVPGLKETVPAIQALLADEAAKLASSKKGSENGWDRLVLAGISMGGAAGIHTLLNLDVPDPGRQLAALMTFSSRCPFVDRQAETLDLGEIRALLQLPGVPDDADVVRNTPILMQHCIDDPVVPITRGRAARDALQRFGGQVTWKEYQTGGHWLQSPSGFDDTVTFLREHICDSSQGTDICYSEIAALSFGTTCCLAILEVQKASFDTLSQVVVPVCRLGWTEVAFDGSMVKSLLDPNEANRIGFATSKTALATPSCIATSVVTHGEKGVVLHVLSAGKVDTIVIAVSAGTVWP
;
A
#
# COMPACT_ATOMS: atom_id res chain seq x y z
N MET A 1 -26.51 14.05 -6.50
CA MET A 1 -25.72 15.28 -6.32
C MET A 1 -24.54 15.22 -7.28
N ASN A 2 -24.23 16.31 -7.99
CA ASN A 2 -23.00 16.40 -8.79
C ASN A 2 -21.92 17.05 -7.95
N LEU A 3 -20.74 16.42 -7.89
CA LEU A 3 -19.60 16.93 -7.14
C LEU A 3 -18.72 17.76 -8.07
N GLU A 4 -18.43 18.99 -7.68
CA GLU A 4 -17.31 19.72 -8.27
C GLU A 4 -16.00 19.04 -7.84
N ILE A 5 -15.01 18.99 -8.72
CA ILE A 5 -13.74 18.32 -8.45
C ILE A 5 -12.57 19.25 -8.73
N GLU A 6 -11.58 19.18 -7.85
CA GLU A 6 -10.23 19.69 -8.10
C GLU A 6 -9.31 18.50 -8.33
N THR A 7 -8.38 18.63 -9.26
CA THR A 7 -7.56 17.49 -9.69
C THR A 7 -6.10 17.89 -9.83
N THR A 8 -5.23 17.07 -9.26
CA THR A 8 -3.79 17.08 -9.57
C THR A 8 -3.52 15.91 -10.52
N GLU A 9 -3.20 16.25 -11.77
CA GLU A 9 -2.88 15.29 -12.81
C GLU A 9 -1.57 14.55 -12.51
N SER A 10 -1.46 13.30 -12.97
CA SER A 10 -0.20 12.55 -12.88
C SER A 10 0.84 13.15 -13.82
N THR A 11 2.11 13.19 -13.39
CA THR A 11 3.23 13.64 -14.23
C THR A 11 3.85 12.50 -15.03
N GLU A 12 3.61 11.26 -14.61
CA GLU A 12 3.95 10.01 -15.29
C GLU A 12 2.68 9.34 -15.84
N PRO A 13 2.78 8.28 -16.67
CA PRO A 13 1.62 7.54 -17.14
C PRO A 13 0.69 7.15 -15.98
N HIS A 14 -0.58 7.55 -16.09
CA HIS A 14 -1.59 7.35 -15.05
C HIS A 14 -1.78 5.87 -14.73
N THR A 15 -1.52 5.49 -13.48
CA THR A 15 -1.63 4.10 -12.99
C THR A 15 -2.71 3.91 -11.94
N HIS A 16 -2.94 4.91 -11.10
CA HIS A 16 -3.85 4.86 -9.97
C HIS A 16 -4.56 6.20 -9.80
N THR A 17 -5.76 6.17 -9.24
CA THR A 17 -6.48 7.39 -8.83
C THR A 17 -6.72 7.34 -7.33
N VAL A 18 -6.44 8.45 -6.65
CA VAL A 18 -6.83 8.67 -5.25
C VAL A 18 -7.96 9.69 -5.21
N VAL A 19 -9.14 9.29 -4.76
CA VAL A 19 -10.25 10.20 -4.45
C VAL A 19 -10.15 10.58 -2.98
N PHE A 20 -9.77 11.82 -2.66
CA PHE A 20 -9.48 12.28 -1.30
C PHE A 20 -10.50 13.31 -0.80
N LEU A 21 -11.36 12.88 0.13
CA LEU A 21 -12.45 13.64 0.72
C LEU A 21 -11.97 14.54 1.89
N HIS A 22 -12.19 15.84 1.77
CA HIS A 22 -11.81 16.83 2.79
C HIS A 22 -12.74 16.83 4.03
N GLY A 23 -12.34 17.52 5.08
CA GLY A 23 -13.09 17.63 6.34
C GLY A 23 -14.25 18.64 6.29
N ARG A 24 -15.09 18.63 7.33
CA ARG A 24 -16.23 19.56 7.47
C ARG A 24 -15.75 21.01 7.54
N GLY A 25 -16.37 21.90 6.77
CA GLY A 25 -16.10 23.34 6.73
C GLY A 25 -14.92 23.72 5.84
N ASP A 26 -14.20 22.74 5.28
CA ASP A 26 -13.10 22.96 4.37
C ASP A 26 -13.57 23.05 2.90
N THR A 27 -12.66 23.32 1.98
CA THR A 27 -12.88 23.26 0.53
C THR A 27 -11.86 22.35 -0.13
N ALA A 28 -12.16 21.82 -1.32
CA ALA A 28 -11.23 21.02 -2.11
C ALA A 28 -9.90 21.79 -2.35
N HIS A 29 -10.01 23.09 -2.64
CA HIS A 29 -8.87 23.96 -2.89
C HIS A 29 -7.97 24.18 -1.68
N ASN A 30 -8.57 24.53 -0.54
CA ASN A 30 -7.81 24.71 0.69
C ASN A 30 -7.16 23.39 1.13
N PHE A 31 -7.88 22.28 0.97
CA PHE A 31 -7.38 20.96 1.31
C PHE A 31 -6.22 20.53 0.39
N ALA A 32 -6.32 20.76 -0.92
CA ALA A 32 -5.23 20.52 -1.87
C ALA A 32 -3.96 21.29 -1.48
N ALA A 33 -4.08 22.58 -1.18
CA ALA A 33 -2.96 23.40 -0.71
C ALA A 33 -2.39 22.92 0.63
N ALA A 34 -3.24 22.41 1.53
CA ALA A 34 -2.79 21.87 2.81
C ALA A 34 -2.02 20.55 2.64
N LEU A 35 -2.38 19.72 1.66
CA LEU A 35 -1.66 18.48 1.34
C LEU A 35 -0.23 18.73 0.84
N GLU A 36 0.07 19.89 0.25
CA GLU A 36 1.45 20.27 -0.13
C GLU A 36 2.39 20.46 1.08
N HIS A 37 1.83 20.60 2.27
CA HIS A 37 2.55 20.73 3.54
C HIS A 37 2.62 19.41 4.30
N TRP A 38 1.84 18.40 3.91
CA TRP A 38 1.93 17.05 4.47
C TRP A 38 3.08 16.31 3.80
N ARG A 39 4.23 16.27 4.49
CA ARG A 39 5.49 15.77 3.95
C ARG A 39 6.05 14.62 4.77
N GLY A 40 6.76 13.73 4.10
CA GLY A 40 7.52 12.65 4.73
C GLY A 40 8.80 13.13 5.37
N ALA A 41 9.52 12.22 6.02
CA ALA A 41 10.83 12.52 6.60
C ALA A 41 11.86 12.95 5.54
N ASP A 42 11.67 12.54 4.29
CA ASP A 42 12.49 12.95 3.13
C ASP A 42 12.08 14.31 2.53
N GLY A 43 11.08 14.97 3.11
CA GLY A 43 10.58 16.27 2.69
C GLY A 43 9.71 16.24 1.43
N LYS A 44 9.37 15.08 0.87
CA LYS A 44 8.52 14.96 -0.32
C LYS A 44 7.03 15.00 0.03
N THR A 45 6.23 15.47 -0.92
CA THR A 45 4.77 15.35 -0.94
C THR A 45 4.33 14.01 -1.52
N LEU A 46 3.05 13.66 -1.36
CA LEU A 46 2.50 12.44 -1.96
C LEU A 46 2.57 12.44 -3.49
N ALA A 47 2.35 13.60 -4.12
CA ALA A 47 2.44 13.73 -5.58
C ALA A 47 3.86 13.50 -6.09
N GLU A 48 4.88 13.94 -5.35
CA GLU A 48 6.29 13.68 -5.67
C GLU A 48 6.69 12.22 -5.40
N THR A 49 6.13 11.59 -4.36
CA THR A 49 6.40 10.18 -4.03
C THR A 49 5.69 9.22 -4.99
N PHE A 50 4.53 9.58 -5.52
CA PHE A 50 3.72 8.78 -6.45
C PHE A 50 3.37 9.57 -7.73
N PRO A 51 4.35 9.84 -8.62
CA PRO A 51 4.15 10.70 -9.79
C PRO A 51 3.19 10.12 -10.84
N SER A 52 2.94 8.81 -10.80
CA SER A 52 1.98 8.11 -11.68
C SER A 52 0.55 8.09 -11.13
N PHE A 53 0.30 8.71 -9.97
CA PHE A 53 -1.02 8.77 -9.35
C PHE A 53 -1.73 10.06 -9.75
N ARG A 54 -3.02 9.95 -10.04
CA ARG A 54 -3.95 11.06 -10.18
C ARG A 54 -4.61 11.33 -8.83
N TRP A 55 -4.70 12.59 -8.41
CA TRP A 55 -5.39 12.98 -7.19
C TRP A 55 -6.67 13.73 -7.52
N VAL A 56 -7.80 13.25 -7.03
CA VAL A 56 -9.14 13.81 -7.27
C VAL A 56 -9.72 14.23 -5.92
N LEU A 57 -9.95 15.53 -5.77
CA LEU A 57 -10.43 16.14 -4.53
C LEU A 57 -11.84 16.70 -4.78
N PRO A 58 -12.90 15.92 -4.49
CA PRO A 58 -14.26 16.41 -4.66
C PRO A 58 -14.63 17.43 -3.58
N GLN A 59 -15.42 18.42 -3.98
CA GLN A 59 -15.95 19.48 -3.13
C GLN A 59 -17.27 19.03 -2.51
N ALA A 60 -17.32 18.95 -1.17
CA ALA A 60 -18.57 18.72 -0.46
C ALA A 60 -19.57 19.87 -0.72
N PRO A 61 -20.89 19.62 -0.72
CA PRO A 61 -21.86 20.66 -0.95
C PRO A 61 -21.90 21.66 0.21
N ARG A 62 -22.28 22.90 -0.10
CA ARG A 62 -22.53 23.93 0.89
C ARG A 62 -24.00 23.91 1.29
N ILE A 63 -24.30 23.29 2.43
CA ILE A 63 -25.68 23.03 2.90
C ILE A 63 -25.97 23.74 4.23
N ALA A 64 -27.25 23.89 4.55
CA ALA A 64 -27.68 24.45 5.82
C ALA A 64 -27.27 23.53 7.00
N CYS A 65 -26.81 24.14 8.09
CA CYS A 65 -26.50 23.43 9.32
C CYS A 65 -27.73 23.41 10.24
N ALA A 66 -28.22 22.23 10.60
CA ALA A 66 -29.42 22.09 11.43
C ALA A 66 -29.26 22.65 12.83
N SER A 67 -28.04 22.64 13.40
CA SER A 67 -27.79 23.13 14.75
C SER A 67 -27.52 24.64 14.83
N VAL A 68 -27.27 25.30 13.70
CA VAL A 68 -26.95 26.74 13.66
C VAL A 68 -27.81 27.43 12.60
N ALA A 69 -28.90 28.06 13.05
CA ALA A 69 -29.86 28.72 12.17
C ALA A 69 -29.19 29.76 11.26
N GLY A 70 -29.43 29.66 9.95
CA GLY A 70 -28.89 30.57 8.93
C GLY A 70 -27.45 30.28 8.51
N ALA A 71 -26.74 29.34 9.15
CA ALA A 71 -25.38 28.99 8.75
C ALA A 71 -25.38 28.01 7.58
N LEU A 72 -24.62 28.35 6.53
CA LEU A 72 -24.29 27.46 5.41
C LEU A 72 -22.86 26.95 5.58
N ILE A 73 -22.71 25.63 5.73
CA ILE A 73 -21.43 24.97 5.97
C ILE A 73 -21.17 23.99 4.83
N THR A 74 -19.92 23.95 4.38
CA THR A 74 -19.44 22.95 3.44
C THR A 74 -19.30 21.61 4.16
N GLN A 75 -20.21 20.66 3.91
CA GLN A 75 -20.25 19.41 4.67
C GLN A 75 -20.90 18.27 3.88
N TRP A 76 -20.34 17.07 4.02
CA TRP A 76 -20.81 15.84 3.37
C TRP A 76 -22.16 15.36 3.90
N PHE A 77 -22.42 15.58 5.18
CA PHE A 77 -23.68 15.31 5.84
C PHE A 77 -23.77 16.20 7.07
N ASP A 78 -24.97 16.41 7.60
CA ASP A 78 -25.14 17.30 8.73
C ASP A 78 -24.75 16.63 10.05
N THR A 79 -24.29 17.41 11.02
CA THR A 79 -23.95 16.92 12.36
C THR A 79 -24.44 17.94 13.38
N TRP A 80 -25.28 17.49 14.31
CA TRP A 80 -25.90 18.38 15.28
C TRP A 80 -24.85 18.98 16.23
N SER A 81 -23.95 18.14 16.73
CA SER A 81 -22.89 18.56 17.65
C SER A 81 -21.60 17.82 17.37
N SER A 82 -20.53 18.57 17.10
CA SER A 82 -19.16 18.02 17.04
C SER A 82 -18.58 17.69 18.42
N ARG A 83 -19.24 18.12 19.51
CA ARG A 83 -18.86 17.77 20.90
C ARG A 83 -19.55 16.50 21.39
N ASN A 84 -20.71 16.18 20.82
CA ASN A 84 -21.47 14.97 21.15
C ASN A 84 -22.13 14.43 19.89
N TYR A 85 -21.42 13.55 19.17
CA TYR A 85 -21.89 12.95 17.92
C TYR A 85 -23.13 12.07 18.09
N SER A 86 -23.46 11.63 19.31
CA SER A 86 -24.65 10.83 19.59
C SER A 86 -25.92 11.68 19.75
N LEU A 87 -25.78 13.00 19.90
CA LEU A 87 -26.93 13.89 20.02
C LEU A 87 -27.55 14.11 18.64
N ARG A 88 -28.83 13.74 18.49
CA ARG A 88 -29.60 13.93 17.25
C ARG A 88 -28.92 13.31 16.03
N GLU A 89 -28.25 12.18 16.22
CA GLU A 89 -27.42 11.56 15.19
C GLU A 89 -28.21 11.13 13.93
N GLU A 90 -29.53 10.95 14.04
CA GLU A 90 -30.43 10.61 12.94
C GLU A 90 -30.43 11.65 11.81
N ILE A 91 -30.05 12.90 12.11
CA ILE A 91 -29.98 13.97 11.09
C ILE A 91 -28.86 13.76 10.08
N GLN A 92 -27.92 12.84 10.35
CA GLN A 92 -26.85 12.49 9.42
C GLN A 92 -27.38 11.67 8.24
N VAL A 93 -28.48 10.93 8.42
CA VAL A 93 -29.01 9.97 7.43
C VAL A 93 -29.35 10.62 6.08
N PRO A 94 -30.09 11.75 6.00
CA PRO A 94 -30.41 12.36 4.71
C PRO A 94 -29.17 12.76 3.91
N GLY A 95 -28.19 13.39 4.56
CA GLY A 95 -26.94 13.78 3.90
C GLY A 95 -26.13 12.59 3.43
N LEU A 96 -26.04 11.53 4.23
CA LEU A 96 -25.36 10.29 3.84
C LEU A 96 -26.04 9.59 2.65
N LYS A 97 -27.39 9.62 2.60
CA LYS A 97 -28.17 9.08 1.46
C LYS A 97 -27.88 9.79 0.14
N GLU A 98 -27.48 11.06 0.18
CA GLU A 98 -27.11 11.82 -1.02
C GLU A 98 -25.62 11.71 -1.35
N THR A 99 -24.77 11.75 -0.33
CA THR A 99 -23.32 11.77 -0.47
C THR A 99 -22.74 10.43 -0.90
N VAL A 100 -23.20 9.32 -0.32
CA VAL A 100 -22.65 7.99 -0.65
C VAL A 100 -22.83 7.67 -2.13
N PRO A 101 -24.04 7.77 -2.74
CA PRO A 101 -24.20 7.53 -4.18
C PRO A 101 -23.40 8.50 -5.05
N ALA A 102 -23.22 9.76 -4.62
CA ALA A 102 -22.43 10.73 -5.37
C ALA A 102 -20.94 10.35 -5.41
N ILE A 103 -20.38 9.88 -4.29
CA ILE A 103 -19.00 9.37 -4.25
C ILE A 103 -18.89 8.07 -5.05
N GLN A 104 -19.86 7.16 -4.94
CA GLN A 104 -19.88 5.92 -5.74
C GLN A 104 -19.86 6.19 -7.24
N ALA A 105 -20.65 7.15 -7.72
CA ALA A 105 -20.65 7.57 -9.12
C ALA A 105 -19.28 8.14 -9.54
N LEU A 106 -18.67 8.99 -8.71
CA LEU A 106 -17.33 9.52 -8.95
C LEU A 106 -16.29 8.40 -9.02
N LEU A 107 -16.36 7.41 -8.12
CA LEU A 107 -15.46 6.27 -8.12
C LEU A 107 -15.62 5.44 -9.40
N ALA A 108 -16.85 5.20 -9.85
CA ALA A 108 -17.12 4.49 -11.11
C ALA A 108 -16.56 5.24 -12.33
N ASP A 109 -16.70 6.58 -12.37
CA ASP A 109 -16.16 7.42 -13.43
C ASP A 109 -14.62 7.41 -13.47
N GLU A 110 -13.96 7.32 -12.31
CA GLU A 110 -12.49 7.21 -12.23
C GLU A 110 -12.00 5.79 -12.55
N ALA A 111 -12.70 4.75 -12.11
CA ALA A 111 -12.42 3.36 -12.46
C ALA A 111 -12.51 3.15 -13.99
N ALA A 112 -13.52 3.73 -14.64
CA ALA A 112 -13.67 3.68 -16.10
C ALA A 112 -12.48 4.34 -16.84
N LYS A 113 -11.95 5.46 -16.32
CA LYS A 113 -10.74 6.10 -16.88
C LYS A 113 -9.53 5.18 -16.74
N LEU A 114 -9.35 4.56 -15.56
CA LEU A 114 -8.26 3.62 -15.30
C LEU A 114 -8.33 2.37 -16.18
N ALA A 115 -9.53 1.82 -16.40
CA ALA A 115 -9.74 0.65 -17.27
C ALA A 115 -9.38 0.93 -18.74
N SER A 116 -9.53 2.17 -19.19
CA SER A 116 -9.13 2.59 -20.55
C SER A 116 -7.61 2.72 -20.75
N SER A 117 -6.83 2.70 -19.65
CA SER A 117 -5.37 2.83 -19.70
C SER A 117 -4.70 1.52 -20.15
N LYS A 118 -3.69 1.60 -21.03
CA LYS A 118 -3.03 0.43 -21.65
C LYS A 118 -2.21 -0.45 -20.70
N LYS A 119 -2.07 -0.08 -19.43
CA LYS A 119 -1.39 -0.87 -18.40
C LYS A 119 -2.45 -1.23 -17.37
N GLY A 120 -3.14 -2.37 -17.43
CA GLY A 120 -4.04 -2.76 -16.34
C GLY A 120 -5.20 -3.73 -16.32
N SER A 121 -5.76 -3.96 -15.11
CA SER A 121 -6.93 -4.83 -14.90
C SER A 121 -8.11 -4.37 -15.77
N GLU A 122 -8.99 -5.30 -16.14
CA GLU A 122 -10.08 -5.04 -17.08
C GLU A 122 -11.12 -4.01 -16.56
N ASN A 123 -11.14 -3.70 -15.25
CA ASN A 123 -12.19 -2.85 -14.65
C ASN A 123 -11.69 -1.60 -13.90
N GLY A 124 -10.40 -1.49 -13.58
CA GLY A 124 -9.78 -0.30 -12.96
C GLY A 124 -10.07 -0.06 -11.48
N TRP A 125 -10.93 -0.87 -10.83
CA TRP A 125 -11.34 -0.68 -9.42
C TRP A 125 -10.23 -1.04 -8.43
N ASP A 126 -9.42 -2.03 -8.76
CA ASP A 126 -8.24 -2.47 -8.01
C ASP A 126 -7.10 -1.44 -7.96
N ARG A 127 -7.27 -0.28 -8.60
CA ARG A 127 -6.32 0.84 -8.63
C ARG A 127 -6.90 2.17 -8.17
N LEU A 128 -8.10 2.10 -7.62
CA LEU A 128 -8.80 3.23 -7.07
C LEU A 128 -8.64 3.23 -5.55
N VAL A 129 -8.09 4.32 -5.01
CA VAL A 129 -7.96 4.53 -3.57
C VAL A 129 -9.02 5.54 -3.14
N LEU A 130 -9.84 5.17 -2.17
CA LEU A 130 -10.72 6.12 -1.49
C LEU A 130 -10.03 6.60 -0.21
N ALA A 131 -9.86 7.91 -0.06
CA ALA A 131 -9.24 8.50 1.10
C ALA A 131 -10.12 9.59 1.72
N GLY A 132 -10.02 9.82 3.03
CA GLY A 132 -10.75 10.92 3.65
C GLY A 132 -10.28 11.31 5.04
N ILE A 133 -10.32 12.61 5.33
CA ILE A 133 -10.03 13.15 6.67
C ILE A 133 -11.32 13.55 7.38
N SER A 134 -11.41 13.29 8.69
CA SER A 134 -12.53 13.75 9.52
C SER A 134 -13.89 13.31 8.94
N MET A 135 -14.79 14.25 8.64
CA MET A 135 -16.08 13.97 8.01
C MET A 135 -15.95 13.33 6.61
N GLY A 136 -14.91 13.68 5.85
CA GLY A 136 -14.62 13.02 4.57
C GLY A 136 -14.28 11.55 4.76
N GLY A 137 -13.49 11.22 5.78
CA GLY A 137 -13.21 9.82 6.15
C GLY A 137 -14.49 9.07 6.57
N ALA A 138 -15.39 9.74 7.28
CA ALA A 138 -16.67 9.15 7.70
C ALA A 138 -17.59 8.84 6.50
N ALA A 139 -17.64 9.76 5.54
CA ALA A 139 -18.34 9.56 4.28
C ALA A 139 -17.68 8.46 3.44
N GLY A 140 -16.34 8.39 3.43
CA GLY A 140 -15.57 7.36 2.74
C GLY A 140 -15.83 5.95 3.30
N ILE A 141 -15.90 5.80 4.63
CA ILE A 141 -16.28 4.53 5.27
C ILE A 141 -17.69 4.12 4.83
N HIS A 142 -18.68 5.01 4.99
CA HIS A 142 -20.06 4.71 4.55
C HIS A 142 -20.15 4.40 3.05
N THR A 143 -19.30 5.03 2.23
CA THR A 143 -19.19 4.70 0.81
C THR A 143 -18.74 3.25 0.63
N LEU A 144 -17.63 2.84 1.24
CA LEU A 144 -17.14 1.45 1.16
C LEU A 144 -18.18 0.44 1.66
N LEU A 145 -18.85 0.72 2.79
CA LEU A 145 -19.84 -0.19 3.37
C LEU A 145 -21.02 -0.45 2.43
N ASN A 146 -21.37 0.51 1.57
CA ASN A 146 -22.49 0.43 0.64
C ASN A 146 -22.07 0.24 -0.82
N LEU A 147 -20.77 0.11 -1.10
CA LEU A 147 -20.22 0.01 -2.45
C LEU A 147 -20.40 -1.40 -3.00
N ASP A 148 -20.90 -1.49 -4.23
CA ASP A 148 -20.76 -2.68 -5.06
C ASP A 148 -19.67 -2.43 -6.11
N VAL A 149 -18.86 -3.46 -6.36
CA VAL A 149 -17.78 -3.43 -7.34
C VAL A 149 -17.97 -4.62 -8.27
N PRO A 150 -17.88 -4.45 -9.61
CA PRO A 150 -17.99 -5.55 -10.55
C PRO A 150 -16.93 -6.65 -10.33
N ASP A 151 -17.29 -7.89 -10.62
CA ASP A 151 -16.34 -8.99 -10.74
C ASP A 151 -15.34 -8.81 -11.91
N PRO A 152 -14.16 -9.45 -11.86
CA PRO A 152 -13.61 -10.21 -10.74
C PRO A 152 -12.91 -9.31 -9.69
N GLY A 153 -12.76 -9.82 -8.47
CA GLY A 153 -11.91 -9.21 -7.43
C GLY A 153 -12.61 -8.26 -6.48
N ARG A 154 -13.81 -7.73 -6.83
CA ARG A 154 -14.74 -6.93 -5.99
C ARG A 154 -14.04 -6.18 -4.85
N GLN A 155 -13.17 -5.22 -5.17
CA GLN A 155 -12.39 -4.46 -4.19
C GLN A 155 -11.98 -3.08 -4.72
N LEU A 156 -11.68 -2.16 -3.80
CA LEU A 156 -10.85 -0.99 -4.10
C LEU A 156 -9.38 -1.33 -3.88
N ALA A 157 -8.47 -0.52 -4.43
CA ALA A 157 -7.04 -0.63 -4.15
C ALA A 157 -6.75 -0.41 -2.65
N ALA A 158 -7.42 0.58 -2.05
CA ALA A 158 -7.47 0.76 -0.60
C ALA A 158 -8.57 1.75 -0.16
N LEU A 159 -8.92 1.68 1.12
CA LEU A 159 -9.53 2.78 1.86
C LEU A 159 -8.51 3.37 2.83
N MET A 160 -8.36 4.70 2.87
CA MET A 160 -7.53 5.40 3.86
C MET A 160 -8.35 6.42 4.63
N THR A 161 -8.28 6.40 5.96
CA THR A 161 -9.00 7.38 6.78
C THR A 161 -8.10 8.00 7.83
N PHE A 162 -8.26 9.30 8.03
CA PHE A 162 -7.42 10.09 8.92
C PHE A 162 -8.28 10.88 9.91
N SER A 163 -7.98 10.77 11.20
CA SER A 163 -8.65 11.51 12.28
C SER A 163 -10.18 11.45 12.15
N SER A 164 -10.69 10.25 11.90
CA SER A 164 -12.08 10.02 11.47
C SER A 164 -12.83 9.11 12.43
N ARG A 165 -14.14 8.98 12.20
CA ARG A 165 -15.08 8.09 12.89
C ARG A 165 -16.03 7.53 11.86
N CYS A 166 -16.84 6.55 12.23
CA CYS A 166 -17.91 6.05 11.37
C CYS A 166 -19.26 6.27 12.07
N PRO A 167 -20.15 7.13 11.53
CA PRO A 167 -21.50 7.32 12.04
C PRO A 167 -22.24 5.99 12.25
N PHE A 168 -22.98 5.91 13.35
CA PHE A 168 -23.85 4.81 13.75
C PHE A 168 -23.16 3.53 14.22
N VAL A 169 -21.89 3.30 13.88
CA VAL A 169 -21.09 2.20 14.46
C VAL A 169 -20.26 2.62 15.65
N ASP A 170 -20.05 3.92 15.83
CA ASP A 170 -19.30 4.52 16.94
C ASP A 170 -20.17 4.80 18.18
N ARG A 171 -21.40 4.23 18.22
CA ARG A 171 -22.32 4.29 19.37
C ARG A 171 -21.79 3.41 20.50
N GLN A 172 -21.85 3.91 21.73
CA GLN A 172 -21.40 3.14 22.90
C GLN A 172 -22.43 2.11 23.39
N ALA A 173 -23.71 2.30 23.07
CA ALA A 173 -24.81 1.51 23.63
C ALA A 173 -25.26 0.34 22.73
N GLU A 174 -24.94 0.38 21.44
CA GLU A 174 -25.46 -0.57 20.44
C GLU A 174 -24.35 -0.95 19.47
N THR A 175 -24.16 -2.26 19.29
CA THR A 175 -23.20 -2.80 18.32
C THR A 175 -23.99 -3.26 17.10
N LEU A 176 -24.13 -2.39 16.11
CA LEU A 176 -24.82 -2.74 14.87
C LEU A 176 -23.93 -3.62 13.98
N ASP A 177 -24.57 -4.56 13.28
CA ASP A 177 -23.96 -5.32 12.20
C ASP A 177 -23.96 -4.54 10.87
N LEU A 178 -23.31 -5.10 9.84
CA LEU A 178 -23.20 -4.44 8.53
C LEU A 178 -24.57 -4.26 7.85
N GLY A 179 -25.46 -5.24 7.97
CA GLY A 179 -26.79 -5.20 7.38
C GLY A 179 -27.66 -4.12 8.03
N GLU A 180 -27.62 -4.00 9.36
CA GLU A 180 -28.31 -2.96 10.11
C GLU A 180 -27.81 -1.56 9.73
N ILE A 181 -26.50 -1.37 9.56
CA ILE A 181 -25.92 -0.10 9.13
C ILE A 181 -26.37 0.27 7.71
N ARG A 182 -26.36 -0.69 6.77
CA ARG A 182 -26.86 -0.50 5.41
C ARG A 182 -28.36 -0.17 5.41
N ALA A 183 -29.15 -0.81 6.28
CA ALA A 183 -30.58 -0.58 6.43
C ALA A 183 -30.94 0.82 6.94
N LEU A 184 -30.03 1.55 7.58
CA LEU A 184 -30.24 2.96 7.93
C LEU A 184 -30.34 3.85 6.68
N LEU A 185 -29.51 3.58 5.66
CA LEU A 185 -29.45 4.37 4.44
C LEU A 185 -30.37 3.83 3.33
N GLN A 186 -30.75 2.55 3.36
CA GLN A 186 -31.69 1.95 2.37
C GLN A 186 -31.31 2.29 0.93
N LEU A 187 -30.00 2.29 0.63
CA LEU A 187 -29.51 2.63 -0.69
C LEU A 187 -29.80 1.49 -1.67
N PRO A 188 -30.16 1.79 -2.93
CA PRO A 188 -30.31 0.76 -3.96
C PRO A 188 -28.95 0.21 -4.37
N GLY A 189 -28.93 -1.04 -4.84
CA GLY A 189 -27.71 -1.66 -5.40
C GLY A 189 -26.62 -1.98 -4.37
N VAL A 190 -26.94 -1.98 -3.08
CA VAL A 190 -26.03 -2.42 -2.03
C VAL A 190 -25.94 -3.96 -2.07
N PRO A 191 -24.74 -4.56 -2.05
CA PRO A 191 -24.59 -6.00 -2.10
C PRO A 191 -25.00 -6.66 -0.78
N ASP A 192 -25.51 -7.90 -0.84
CA ASP A 192 -25.92 -8.66 0.34
C ASP A 192 -24.73 -9.19 1.16
N ASP A 193 -23.56 -9.32 0.53
CA ASP A 193 -22.31 -9.77 1.13
C ASP A 193 -21.41 -8.60 1.59
N ALA A 194 -20.24 -8.92 2.12
CA ALA A 194 -19.23 -7.96 2.56
C ALA A 194 -17.92 -8.09 1.78
N ASP A 195 -17.93 -8.64 0.56
CA ASP A 195 -16.70 -8.93 -0.19
C ASP A 195 -15.86 -7.69 -0.43
N VAL A 196 -16.48 -6.58 -0.86
CA VAL A 196 -15.77 -5.30 -1.07
C VAL A 196 -15.09 -4.82 0.21
N VAL A 197 -15.76 -4.94 1.36
CA VAL A 197 -15.19 -4.57 2.66
C VAL A 197 -14.07 -5.51 3.08
N ARG A 198 -14.24 -6.82 2.85
CA ARG A 198 -13.24 -7.87 3.20
C ARG A 198 -11.98 -7.79 2.36
N ASN A 199 -12.13 -7.51 1.07
CA ASN A 199 -11.06 -7.58 0.10
C ASN A 199 -10.27 -6.27 0.02
N THR A 200 -10.90 -5.13 0.29
CA THR A 200 -10.23 -3.82 0.27
C THR A 200 -9.29 -3.66 1.48
N PRO A 201 -7.98 -3.42 1.28
CA PRO A 201 -7.07 -3.03 2.36
C PRO A 201 -7.47 -1.68 2.97
N ILE A 202 -7.44 -1.56 4.31
CA ILE A 202 -7.89 -0.35 5.00
C ILE A 202 -6.77 0.20 5.88
N LEU A 203 -6.33 1.44 5.63
CA LEU A 203 -5.49 2.21 6.54
C LEU A 203 -6.35 3.17 7.36
N MET A 204 -6.13 3.18 8.66
CA MET A 204 -6.74 4.15 9.57
C MET A 204 -5.68 4.77 10.47
N GLN A 205 -5.63 6.10 10.50
CA GLN A 205 -4.66 6.88 11.26
C GLN A 205 -5.38 7.85 12.20
N HIS A 206 -4.92 7.96 13.45
CA HIS A 206 -5.52 8.87 14.43
C HIS A 206 -4.50 9.37 15.46
N CYS A 207 -4.61 10.64 15.86
CA CYS A 207 -3.82 11.19 16.97
C CYS A 207 -4.56 11.02 18.32
N ILE A 208 -3.86 10.63 19.37
CA ILE A 208 -4.42 10.45 20.72
C ILE A 208 -4.92 11.78 21.29
N ASP A 209 -4.22 12.87 20.99
CA ASP A 209 -4.55 14.23 21.43
C ASP A 209 -5.59 14.95 20.55
N ASP A 210 -6.28 14.24 19.64
CA ASP A 210 -7.32 14.82 18.78
C ASP A 210 -8.46 15.45 19.62
N PRO A 211 -8.63 16.79 19.59
CA PRO A 211 -9.62 17.49 20.41
C PRO A 211 -11.02 17.56 19.76
N VAL A 212 -11.17 17.11 18.51
CA VAL A 212 -12.40 17.26 17.72
C VAL A 212 -13.10 15.91 17.52
N VAL A 213 -12.34 14.88 17.13
CA VAL A 213 -12.83 13.51 17.05
C VAL A 213 -12.01 12.69 18.05
N PRO A 214 -12.51 12.49 19.28
CA PRO A 214 -11.78 11.72 20.28
C PRO A 214 -11.37 10.36 19.73
N ILE A 215 -10.14 9.92 20.01
CA ILE A 215 -9.59 8.66 19.50
C ILE A 215 -10.47 7.44 19.79
N THR A 216 -11.27 7.49 20.86
CA THR A 216 -12.26 6.44 21.19
C THR A 216 -13.28 6.22 20.07
N ARG A 217 -13.65 7.26 19.31
CA ARG A 217 -14.55 7.16 18.15
C ARG A 217 -13.85 6.54 16.93
N GLY A 218 -12.58 6.89 16.72
CA GLY A 218 -11.76 6.26 15.68
C GLY A 218 -11.53 4.76 15.94
N ARG A 219 -11.20 4.40 17.19
CA ARG A 219 -11.08 3.00 17.63
C ARG A 219 -12.40 2.22 17.46
N ALA A 220 -13.54 2.81 17.79
CA ALA A 220 -14.84 2.18 17.56
C ALA A 220 -15.14 1.93 16.07
N ALA A 221 -14.76 2.88 15.20
CA ALA A 221 -14.87 2.70 13.75
C ALA A 221 -13.97 1.57 13.22
N ARG A 222 -12.71 1.49 13.70
CA ARG A 222 -11.79 0.38 13.42
C ARG A 222 -12.40 -0.96 13.83
N ASP A 223 -12.87 -1.05 15.07
CA ASP A 223 -13.40 -2.30 15.63
C ASP A 223 -14.66 -2.76 14.86
N ALA A 224 -15.48 -1.83 14.40
CA ALA A 224 -16.62 -2.12 13.53
C ALA A 224 -16.18 -2.65 12.15
N LEU A 225 -15.22 -1.99 11.49
CA LEU A 225 -14.70 -2.45 10.19
C LEU A 225 -14.07 -3.85 10.28
N GLN A 226 -13.31 -4.12 11.34
CA GLN A 226 -12.77 -5.46 11.61
C GLN A 226 -13.88 -6.49 11.85
N ARG A 227 -14.93 -6.12 12.61
CA ARG A 227 -16.11 -6.99 12.82
C ARG A 227 -16.84 -7.30 11.51
N PHE A 228 -16.86 -6.37 10.55
CA PHE A 228 -17.43 -6.59 9.22
C PHE A 228 -16.50 -7.40 8.29
N GLY A 229 -15.32 -7.80 8.78
CA GLY A 229 -14.35 -8.61 8.06
C GLY A 229 -13.28 -7.81 7.31
N GLY A 230 -13.23 -6.48 7.48
CA GLY A 230 -12.25 -5.62 6.83
C GLY A 230 -10.83 -5.82 7.36
N GLN A 231 -9.85 -5.72 6.45
CA GLN A 231 -8.43 -5.82 6.76
C GLN A 231 -7.87 -4.46 7.17
N VAL A 232 -7.92 -4.15 8.46
CA VAL A 232 -7.57 -2.82 8.98
C VAL A 232 -6.15 -2.75 9.55
N THR A 233 -5.32 -1.94 8.91
CA THR A 233 -4.05 -1.42 9.45
C THR A 233 -4.33 -0.15 10.24
N TRP A 234 -4.10 -0.20 11.56
CA TRP A 234 -4.38 0.89 12.49
C TRP A 234 -3.09 1.53 13.01
N LYS A 235 -2.98 2.86 12.90
CA LYS A 235 -1.84 3.64 13.39
C LYS A 235 -2.32 4.75 14.33
N GLU A 236 -1.70 4.83 15.49
CA GLU A 236 -1.95 5.90 16.47
C GLU A 236 -0.69 6.73 16.69
N TYR A 237 -0.87 8.03 16.81
CA TYR A 237 0.21 8.96 17.13
C TYR A 237 -0.09 9.66 18.44
N GLN A 238 0.92 9.88 19.29
CA GLN A 238 0.73 10.54 20.60
C GLN A 238 0.23 11.97 20.45
N THR A 239 0.79 12.69 19.47
CA THR A 239 0.47 14.08 19.18
C THR A 239 0.29 14.32 17.69
N GLY A 240 -0.46 15.38 17.37
CA GLY A 240 -0.75 15.80 16.00
C GLY A 240 -2.13 16.44 15.84
N GLY A 241 -2.97 16.35 16.88
CA GLY A 241 -4.30 16.95 16.91
C GLY A 241 -5.24 16.39 15.83
N HIS A 242 -6.23 17.19 15.45
CA HIS A 242 -7.23 16.81 14.45
C HIS A 242 -6.72 17.04 13.02
N TRP A 243 -5.62 16.39 12.64
CA TRP A 243 -5.01 16.56 11.32
C TRP A 243 -4.29 15.30 10.83
N LEU A 244 -3.68 15.39 9.63
CA LEU A 244 -2.74 14.40 9.09
C LEU A 244 -1.40 14.52 9.82
N GLN A 245 -0.90 13.42 10.39
CA GLN A 245 0.35 13.45 11.14
C GLN A 245 1.56 13.43 10.19
N SER A 246 2.55 14.30 10.45
CA SER A 246 3.83 14.35 9.74
C SER A 246 5.00 14.34 10.74
N PRO A 247 6.14 13.72 10.40
CA PRO A 247 6.37 12.93 9.18
C PRO A 247 5.83 11.49 9.28
N SER A 248 5.66 10.94 10.49
CA SER A 248 5.38 9.52 10.70
C SER A 248 4.09 9.04 10.03
N GLY A 249 2.99 9.80 10.09
CA GLY A 249 1.73 9.46 9.43
C GLY A 249 1.82 9.48 7.91
N PHE A 250 2.61 10.39 7.36
CA PHE A 250 2.93 10.40 5.93
C PHE A 250 3.72 9.14 5.55
N ASP A 251 4.81 8.85 6.27
CA ASP A 251 5.70 7.72 5.96
C ASP A 251 4.96 6.37 6.10
N ASP A 252 4.09 6.24 7.10
CA ASP A 252 3.19 5.08 7.26
C ASP A 252 2.21 4.97 6.08
N THR A 253 1.69 6.08 5.57
CA THR A 253 0.81 6.10 4.39
C THR A 253 1.56 5.63 3.14
N VAL A 254 2.77 6.15 2.92
CA VAL A 254 3.62 5.73 1.79
C VAL A 254 3.93 4.24 1.88
N THR A 255 4.29 3.75 3.06
CA THR A 255 4.57 2.33 3.30
C THR A 255 3.36 1.47 2.97
N PHE A 256 2.19 1.82 3.52
CA PHE A 256 0.94 1.11 3.25
C PHE A 256 0.58 1.07 1.76
N LEU A 257 0.66 2.21 1.06
CA LEU A 257 0.39 2.27 -0.38
C LEU A 257 1.39 1.40 -1.17
N ARG A 258 2.67 1.38 -0.79
CA ARG A 258 3.67 0.53 -1.44
C ARG A 258 3.43 -0.96 -1.22
N GLU A 259 3.00 -1.36 -0.02
CA GLU A 259 2.74 -2.77 0.31
C GLU A 259 1.51 -3.34 -0.39
N HIS A 260 0.47 -2.51 -0.60
CA HIS A 260 -0.83 -2.98 -1.06
C HIS A 260 -1.17 -2.62 -2.52
N ILE A 261 -0.54 -1.59 -3.09
CA ILE A 261 -0.98 -0.99 -4.36
C ILE A 261 0.15 -0.92 -5.38
N CYS A 262 1.36 -0.54 -4.94
CA CYS A 262 2.52 -0.63 -5.82
C CYS A 262 2.93 -2.09 -5.91
N ASP A 263 2.53 -2.72 -7.01
CA ASP A 263 2.90 -4.07 -7.42
C ASP A 263 4.28 -4.49 -6.85
N SER A 264 4.31 -5.58 -6.08
CA SER A 264 5.53 -6.31 -5.73
C SER A 264 6.35 -6.74 -6.97
N SER A 265 5.84 -6.49 -8.18
CA SER A 265 6.55 -6.59 -9.45
C SER A 265 7.48 -5.40 -9.78
N GLN A 266 7.48 -4.30 -9.00
CA GLN A 266 8.44 -3.21 -9.12
C GLN A 266 9.35 -3.03 -7.90
N GLY A 267 9.18 -3.86 -6.87
CA GLY A 267 10.27 -4.15 -5.95
C GLY A 267 11.22 -5.10 -6.67
N THR A 268 12.46 -4.68 -6.92
CA THR A 268 13.54 -5.66 -7.07
C THR A 268 13.55 -6.47 -5.77
N ASP A 269 12.98 -7.68 -5.79
CA ASP A 269 13.21 -8.66 -4.73
C ASP A 269 14.69 -9.03 -4.78
N ILE A 270 15.52 -8.22 -4.14
CA ILE A 270 16.93 -8.52 -3.95
C ILE A 270 16.99 -9.56 -2.84
N CYS A 271 16.98 -10.83 -3.22
CA CYS A 271 17.37 -11.90 -2.31
C CYS A 271 18.88 -11.79 -2.07
N TYR A 272 19.27 -11.39 -0.86
CA TYR A 272 20.65 -11.45 -0.42
C TYR A 272 20.90 -12.73 0.40
N SER A 273 22.01 -13.39 0.09
CA SER A 273 22.54 -14.50 0.88
C SER A 273 23.96 -14.14 1.28
N GLU A 274 24.19 -13.98 2.59
CA GLU A 274 25.52 -13.84 3.15
C GLU A 274 26.07 -15.22 3.50
N ILE A 275 27.23 -15.58 2.94
CA ILE A 275 27.90 -16.83 3.28
C ILE A 275 29.33 -16.50 3.69
N ALA A 276 29.63 -16.74 4.96
CA ALA A 276 30.98 -16.60 5.51
C ALA A 276 31.82 -17.84 5.20
N ALA A 277 32.84 -17.69 4.37
CA ALA A 277 33.85 -18.74 4.18
C ALA A 277 34.88 -18.66 5.31
N LEU A 278 34.69 -19.49 6.34
CA LEU A 278 35.48 -19.50 7.59
C LEU A 278 36.99 -19.72 7.41
N SER A 279 37.47 -20.13 6.23
CA SER A 279 38.87 -20.46 5.99
C SER A 279 39.77 -19.28 5.61
N PHE A 280 39.23 -18.11 5.25
CA PHE A 280 40.04 -16.96 4.77
C PHE A 280 39.54 -15.56 5.19
N GLY A 281 38.64 -15.44 6.16
CA GLY A 281 38.14 -14.13 6.62
C GLY A 281 37.44 -13.28 5.55
N THR A 282 36.94 -13.94 4.50
CA THR A 282 36.31 -13.30 3.33
C THR A 282 34.80 -13.56 3.39
N THR A 283 34.01 -12.49 3.38
CA THR A 283 32.54 -12.57 3.29
C THR A 283 32.15 -12.36 1.84
N CYS A 284 31.44 -13.33 1.26
CA CYS A 284 30.86 -13.19 -0.07
C CYS A 284 29.37 -12.88 0.08
N CYS A 285 28.92 -11.78 -0.53
CA CYS A 285 27.51 -11.42 -0.58
C CYS A 285 27.00 -11.66 -2.00
N LEU A 286 26.01 -12.56 -2.14
CA LEU A 286 25.37 -12.81 -3.42
C LEU A 286 24.05 -12.02 -3.47
N ALA A 287 23.87 -11.21 -4.52
CA ALA A 287 22.63 -10.53 -4.82
C ALA A 287 22.11 -11.02 -6.17
N ILE A 288 20.91 -11.62 -6.18
CA ILE A 288 20.24 -11.98 -7.44
C ILE A 288 19.20 -10.90 -7.72
N LEU A 289 19.35 -10.23 -8.86
CA LEU A 289 18.41 -9.24 -9.34
C LEU A 289 17.43 -9.94 -10.28
N GLU A 290 16.14 -9.88 -9.95
CA GLU A 290 15.01 -10.28 -10.81
C GLU A 290 14.91 -11.79 -11.10
N VAL A 291 13.80 -12.41 -10.67
CA VAL A 291 13.49 -13.81 -11.00
C VAL A 291 12.04 -13.90 -11.48
N GLN A 292 11.83 -14.07 -12.78
CA GLN A 292 10.49 -14.33 -13.31
C GLN A 292 10.06 -15.79 -13.05
N LYS A 293 8.82 -15.96 -12.57
CA LYS A 293 8.16 -17.26 -12.31
C LYS A 293 8.12 -18.14 -13.58
N ALA A 294 8.92 -19.20 -13.63
CA ALA A 294 8.84 -20.25 -14.66
C ALA A 294 9.37 -21.62 -14.14
N SER A 295 8.96 -22.71 -14.77
CA SER A 295 9.42 -24.09 -14.48
C SER A 295 10.87 -24.34 -14.93
N PHE A 296 11.60 -25.14 -14.13
CA PHE A 296 13.06 -25.27 -13.99
C PHE A 296 13.82 -25.96 -15.13
N ASP A 297 15.12 -25.63 -15.35
CA ASP A 297 16.13 -26.52 -16.02
C ASP A 297 17.63 -26.10 -15.96
N THR A 298 18.06 -24.99 -15.31
CA THR A 298 19.45 -24.45 -15.50
C THR A 298 20.37 -24.53 -14.27
N LEU A 299 21.61 -25.02 -14.47
CA LEU A 299 22.72 -24.99 -13.52
C LEU A 299 23.83 -24.04 -14.00
N SER A 300 24.19 -23.03 -13.20
CA SER A 300 25.30 -22.11 -13.50
C SER A 300 26.44 -22.27 -12.49
N GLN A 301 27.68 -22.38 -12.99
CA GLN A 301 28.91 -22.52 -12.19
C GLN A 301 29.80 -21.28 -12.42
N VAL A 302 30.16 -20.58 -11.34
CA VAL A 302 31.07 -19.41 -11.42
C VAL A 302 32.31 -19.65 -10.57
N VAL A 303 33.47 -19.45 -11.18
CA VAL A 303 34.80 -19.59 -10.56
C VAL A 303 35.44 -18.22 -10.49
N VAL A 304 35.69 -17.70 -9.29
CA VAL A 304 36.33 -16.38 -9.10
C VAL A 304 37.75 -16.56 -8.53
N PRO A 305 38.80 -16.00 -9.17
CA PRO A 305 40.16 -16.04 -8.65
C PRO A 305 40.35 -15.08 -7.46
N VAL A 306 41.09 -15.50 -6.43
CA VAL A 306 41.23 -14.80 -5.13
C VAL A 306 42.06 -13.49 -5.21
N CYS A 307 42.78 -13.23 -6.31
CA CYS A 307 43.84 -12.21 -6.31
C CYS A 307 43.54 -10.88 -7.03
N ARG A 308 42.28 -10.53 -7.34
CA ARG A 308 41.97 -9.16 -7.83
C ARG A 308 40.65 -8.66 -7.26
N LEU A 309 40.70 -7.53 -6.55
CA LEU A 309 39.56 -6.65 -6.34
C LEU A 309 39.05 -6.21 -7.72
N GLY A 310 37.81 -6.57 -8.05
CA GLY A 310 37.21 -6.22 -9.32
C GLY A 310 35.75 -6.62 -9.37
N TRP A 311 34.97 -5.82 -10.09
CA TRP A 311 33.62 -6.18 -10.52
C TRP A 311 33.75 -7.08 -11.75
N THR A 312 33.00 -8.17 -11.81
CA THR A 312 32.81 -8.93 -13.05
C THR A 312 31.33 -8.92 -13.39
N GLU A 313 30.99 -8.32 -14.53
CA GLU A 313 29.67 -8.46 -15.14
C GLU A 313 29.75 -9.61 -16.14
N VAL A 314 28.75 -10.49 -16.13
CA VAL A 314 28.59 -11.52 -17.15
C VAL A 314 27.22 -11.34 -17.76
N ALA A 315 27.19 -10.88 -19.02
CA ALA A 315 25.96 -10.78 -19.81
C ALA A 315 25.73 -12.08 -20.58
N PHE A 316 24.48 -12.55 -20.60
CA PHE A 316 24.06 -13.73 -21.38
C PHE A 316 23.14 -13.31 -22.53
N ASP A 317 23.71 -13.14 -23.73
CA ASP A 317 22.96 -13.21 -25.00
C ASP A 317 23.86 -13.62 -26.19
N GLY A 318 24.27 -14.89 -26.22
CA GLY A 318 24.61 -15.55 -27.49
C GLY A 318 26.06 -15.53 -27.99
N SER A 319 27.09 -15.34 -27.16
CA SER A 319 28.49 -15.60 -27.58
C SER A 319 29.39 -16.11 -26.45
N MET A 320 29.84 -17.37 -26.55
CA MET A 320 30.82 -17.96 -25.61
C MET A 320 32.26 -17.63 -25.99
N VAL A 321 33.08 -17.30 -24.98
CA VAL A 321 34.54 -17.48 -25.05
C VAL A 321 34.89 -18.72 -24.21
N LYS A 322 35.45 -19.75 -24.84
CA LYS A 322 35.94 -20.96 -24.16
C LYS A 322 37.08 -20.62 -23.21
N SER A 323 36.98 -21.05 -21.96
CA SER A 323 38.14 -21.24 -21.09
C SER A 323 38.23 -22.73 -20.71
N LEU A 324 39.37 -23.35 -20.98
CA LEU A 324 39.67 -24.74 -20.69
C LEU A 324 39.88 -24.93 -19.17
N LEU A 325 39.30 -26.00 -18.61
CA LEU A 325 39.75 -26.57 -17.35
C LEU A 325 40.13 -28.05 -17.56
N ASP A 326 41.30 -28.38 -17.03
CA ASP A 326 42.11 -29.59 -17.22
C ASP A 326 41.39 -30.89 -16.76
N PRO A 327 41.40 -31.99 -17.54
CA PRO A 327 40.70 -33.22 -17.20
C PRO A 327 41.33 -34.08 -16.08
N ASN A 328 42.43 -33.68 -15.44
CA ASN A 328 43.22 -34.57 -14.57
C ASN A 328 43.12 -34.38 -13.05
N GLU A 329 42.27 -33.49 -12.51
CA GLU A 329 42.13 -33.37 -11.04
C GLU A 329 40.83 -33.99 -10.50
N ALA A 330 41.00 -35.03 -9.67
CA ALA A 330 39.93 -35.73 -8.95
C ALA A 330 39.27 -34.80 -7.91
N ASN A 331 38.11 -34.24 -8.25
CA ASN A 331 37.33 -33.41 -7.33
C ASN A 331 36.64 -34.28 -6.26
N ARG A 332 37.05 -34.10 -4.99
CA ARG A 332 36.28 -34.54 -3.82
C ARG A 332 35.11 -33.59 -3.60
N ILE A 333 33.89 -34.07 -3.82
CA ILE A 333 32.65 -33.34 -3.55
C ILE A 333 32.42 -33.39 -2.03
N GLY A 334 32.51 -32.24 -1.36
CA GLY A 334 32.08 -32.06 0.03
C GLY A 334 30.78 -31.28 0.07
N PHE A 335 29.73 -31.84 0.67
CA PHE A 335 28.48 -31.13 0.92
C PHE A 335 28.56 -30.35 2.23
N ALA A 336 28.25 -29.06 2.21
CA ALA A 336 28.00 -28.27 3.41
C ALA A 336 26.53 -27.86 3.44
N THR A 337 25.77 -28.37 4.40
CA THR A 337 24.41 -27.91 4.70
C THR A 337 24.49 -26.80 5.74
N SER A 338 24.04 -25.58 5.42
CA SER A 338 23.90 -24.52 6.43
C SER A 338 22.72 -24.85 7.36
N LYS A 339 22.86 -24.49 8.64
CA LYS A 339 21.95 -24.91 9.73
C LYS A 339 20.79 -23.94 10.00
N THR A 340 20.52 -22.99 9.12
CA THR A 340 19.41 -22.04 9.25
C THR A 340 18.92 -21.61 7.88
N ALA A 341 18.14 -22.47 7.23
CA ALA A 341 17.25 -22.07 6.15
C ALA A 341 15.84 -21.92 6.76
N LEU A 342 15.42 -20.68 7.01
CA LEU A 342 14.00 -20.39 7.22
C LEU A 342 13.29 -20.66 5.89
N ALA A 343 12.40 -21.65 5.90
CA ALA A 343 11.63 -22.06 4.74
C ALA A 343 10.63 -20.95 4.35
N THR A 344 10.93 -20.23 3.28
CA THR A 344 9.94 -19.49 2.46
C THR A 344 9.83 -20.17 1.10
N PRO A 345 8.71 -20.01 0.35
CA PRO A 345 8.44 -20.79 -0.87
C PRO A 345 9.39 -20.54 -2.07
N SER A 346 10.40 -19.69 -1.89
CA SER A 346 11.37 -19.22 -2.89
C SER A 346 12.81 -19.62 -2.53
N CYS A 347 13.03 -20.84 -2.01
CA CYS A 347 14.38 -21.27 -1.60
C CYS A 347 15.36 -21.37 -2.78
N ILE A 348 16.34 -20.46 -2.80
CA ILE A 348 17.62 -20.59 -3.53
C ILE A 348 18.51 -21.56 -2.73
N ALA A 349 18.92 -22.68 -3.33
CA ALA A 349 19.95 -23.54 -2.74
C ALA A 349 21.32 -23.10 -3.25
N THR A 350 22.05 -22.33 -2.44
CA THR A 350 23.43 -21.95 -2.71
C THR A 350 24.37 -22.91 -1.99
N SER A 351 25.28 -23.56 -2.73
CA SER A 351 26.39 -24.33 -2.13
C SER A 351 27.72 -23.73 -2.57
N VAL A 352 28.62 -23.52 -1.61
CA VAL A 352 29.97 -23.04 -1.86
C VAL A 352 30.93 -24.21 -1.69
N VAL A 353 31.74 -24.49 -2.72
CA VAL A 353 32.84 -25.46 -2.65
C VAL A 353 34.14 -24.68 -2.73
N THR A 354 35.00 -24.82 -1.73
CA THR A 354 36.33 -24.22 -1.72
C THR A 354 37.30 -25.14 -2.46
N HIS A 355 38.05 -24.60 -3.43
CA HIS A 355 39.04 -25.36 -4.21
C HIS A 355 40.45 -24.86 -3.87
N GLY A 356 41.02 -25.44 -2.81
CA GLY A 356 42.40 -25.19 -2.37
C GLY A 356 42.79 -23.71 -2.28
N GLU A 357 44.06 -23.41 -2.55
CA GLU A 357 44.64 -22.05 -2.51
C GLU A 357 44.26 -21.15 -3.70
N LYS A 358 43.37 -21.60 -4.60
CA LYS A 358 43.21 -20.96 -5.93
C LYS A 358 41.83 -20.38 -6.24
N GLY A 359 40.79 -20.63 -5.43
CA GLY A 359 39.49 -20.02 -5.70
C GLY A 359 38.32 -20.51 -4.85
N VAL A 360 37.25 -19.72 -4.88
CA VAL A 360 35.92 -20.08 -4.38
C VAL A 360 35.04 -20.44 -5.57
N VAL A 361 34.38 -21.59 -5.52
CA VAL A 361 33.38 -22.00 -6.52
C VAL A 361 31.99 -21.85 -5.89
N LEU A 362 31.17 -21.00 -6.49
CA LEU A 362 29.78 -20.77 -6.10
C LEU A 362 28.85 -21.53 -7.05
N HIS A 363 28.01 -22.40 -6.49
CA HIS A 363 26.89 -22.99 -7.19
C HIS A 363 25.62 -22.25 -6.77
N VAL A 364 24.99 -21.59 -7.73
CA VAL A 364 23.71 -20.89 -7.54
C VAL A 364 22.65 -21.68 -8.30
N LEU A 365 21.72 -22.30 -7.56
CA LEU A 365 20.52 -22.90 -8.13
C LEU A 365 19.39 -21.86 -8.02
N SER A 366 18.98 -21.29 -9.15
CA SER A 366 17.90 -20.29 -9.22
C SER A 366 16.63 -20.88 -9.82
N ALA A 367 15.47 -20.42 -9.34
CA ALA A 367 14.15 -20.82 -9.79
C ALA A 367 13.57 -19.79 -10.78
N GLY A 368 14.08 -19.74 -12.02
CA GLY A 368 13.54 -18.88 -13.07
C GLY A 368 14.61 -18.39 -14.06
N LYS A 369 14.18 -17.62 -15.06
CA LYS A 369 15.10 -16.93 -15.97
C LYS A 369 15.79 -15.83 -15.18
N VAL A 370 17.11 -15.85 -15.14
CA VAL A 370 17.92 -14.84 -14.45
C VAL A 370 18.59 -14.01 -15.52
N ASP A 371 18.17 -12.76 -15.66
CA ASP A 371 18.66 -11.88 -16.72
C ASP A 371 20.04 -11.28 -16.35
N THR A 372 20.37 -11.18 -15.06
CA THR A 372 21.68 -10.71 -14.59
C THR A 372 22.02 -11.29 -13.22
N ILE A 373 23.23 -11.86 -13.07
CA ILE A 373 23.78 -12.26 -11.77
C ILE A 373 24.94 -11.33 -11.46
N VAL A 374 24.85 -10.60 -10.35
CA VAL A 374 25.93 -9.74 -9.86
C VAL A 374 26.58 -10.42 -8.66
N ILE A 375 27.87 -10.74 -8.76
CA ILE A 375 28.65 -11.35 -7.68
C ILE A 375 29.65 -10.33 -7.16
N ALA A 376 29.48 -9.91 -5.90
CA ALA A 376 30.44 -9.05 -5.21
C ALA A 376 31.29 -9.89 -4.26
N VAL A 377 32.61 -9.85 -4.44
CA VAL A 377 33.57 -10.52 -3.55
C VAL A 377 34.39 -9.43 -2.87
N SER A 378 34.23 -9.28 -1.55
CA SER A 378 35.00 -8.35 -0.73
C SER A 378 35.96 -9.10 0.18
N ALA A 379 37.25 -8.77 0.09
CA ALA A 379 38.24 -9.21 1.06
C ALA A 379 38.43 -8.13 2.13
N GLY A 380 37.66 -8.20 3.22
CA GLY A 380 38.01 -7.56 4.48
C GLY A 380 36.99 -6.59 5.09
N THR A 381 36.70 -6.87 6.37
CA THR A 381 36.04 -6.08 7.43
C THR A 381 34.63 -5.53 7.18
N VAL A 382 33.70 -6.17 7.90
CA VAL A 382 32.36 -5.68 8.26
C VAL A 382 32.43 -4.21 8.70
N TRP A 383 31.61 -3.36 8.09
CA TRP A 383 31.29 -2.02 8.59
C TRP A 383 29.75 -1.91 8.67
N PRO A 384 29.24 -1.12 9.63
CA PRO A 384 28.03 -1.39 10.42
C PRO A 384 26.71 -1.33 9.66
#